data_AF-A0A969JRG2-F1
#
_entry.id   AF-A0A969JRG2-F1
#
_cell.length_a   1.000
_cell.length_b   1.000
_cell.length_c   1.000
_cell.angle_alpha   90.00
_cell.angle_beta   90.00
_cell.angle_gamma   90.00
#
_symmetry.space_group_name_H-M   'P 1'
#
loop_
_entity.id
_entity.type
_entity.pdbx_description
1 polymer ?
#
loop_
_entity_poly.entity_id
_entity_poly.type
_entity_poly.pdbx_seq_one_letter_code
_entity_poly.pdbx_strand_id
1 'polypeptide(L)' 'SALAQIAFSYDHEFVTPAVAETTRLAGLALWPWAPNEPDEIRRMLQLGIPALMTDRPDILNQVLHEFKI' A
#
# COMPACT_ATOMS: atom_id res chain seq x y z
N SER A 1 17.00 17.75 14.49
CA SER A 1 15.56 17.67 14.16
C SER A 1 15.38 16.48 13.24
N ALA A 2 15.01 15.33 13.78
CA ALA A 2 14.55 14.24 12.93
C ALA A 2 13.10 14.56 12.58
N LEU A 3 12.77 14.68 11.30
CA LEU A 3 11.40 14.52 10.87
C LEU A 3 10.93 13.21 11.51
N ALA A 4 9.96 13.28 12.42
CA ALA A 4 9.31 12.07 12.90
C ALA A 4 8.78 11.40 11.64
N GLN A 5 9.39 10.28 11.25
CA GLN A 5 9.02 9.56 10.04
C GLN A 5 7.65 8.95 10.32
N ILE A 6 6.58 9.61 9.90
CA ILE A 6 5.19 9.16 10.13
C ILE A 6 4.82 8.06 9.10
N ALA A 7 5.58 7.94 8.00
CA ALA A 7 5.35 6.96 6.94
C ALA A 7 6.66 6.44 6.34
N PHE A 8 6.72 5.14 6.04
CA PHE A 8 7.76 4.50 5.23
C PHE A 8 7.21 4.28 3.82
N SER A 9 7.94 4.75 2.80
CA SER A 9 7.59 4.50 1.39
C SER A 9 8.49 3.40 0.83
N TYR A 10 7.89 2.45 0.12
CA TYR A 10 8.54 1.22 -0.27
C TYR A 10 8.08 0.78 -1.65
N ASP A 11 8.94 0.08 -2.39
CA ASP A 11 8.48 -0.57 -3.63
C ASP A 11 7.41 -1.60 -3.27
N HIS A 12 6.28 -1.56 -3.96
CA HIS A 12 5.19 -2.49 -3.75
C HIS A 12 5.63 -3.96 -3.90
N GLU A 13 6.63 -4.26 -4.72
CA GLU A 13 7.13 -5.63 -4.91
C GLU A 13 7.69 -6.23 -3.61
N PHE A 14 8.34 -5.40 -2.80
CA PHE A 14 8.96 -5.81 -1.53
C PHE A 14 7.99 -5.78 -0.35
N VAL A 15 6.75 -5.33 -0.54
CA VAL A 15 5.72 -5.35 0.52
C VAL A 15 5.22 -6.77 0.72
N THR A 16 5.70 -7.40 1.78
CA THR A 16 5.25 -8.72 2.25
C THR A 16 4.26 -8.58 3.41
N PRO A 17 3.49 -9.63 3.75
CA PRO A 17 2.68 -9.63 4.97
C PRO A 17 3.47 -9.29 6.23
N ALA A 18 4.71 -9.79 6.34
CA ALA A 18 5.57 -9.51 7.49
C ALA A 18 5.99 -8.03 7.56
N VAL A 19 6.27 -7.40 6.41
CA VAL A 19 6.57 -5.96 6.36
C VAL A 19 5.33 -5.16 6.78
N ALA A 20 4.17 -5.45 6.19
CA ALA A 20 2.92 -4.75 6.52
C ALA A 20 2.58 -4.83 8.02
N GLU A 21 2.66 -6.03 8.61
CA GLU A 21 2.38 -6.24 10.02
C GLU A 21 3.40 -5.56 10.94
N THR A 22 4.69 -5.65 10.61
CA THR A 22 5.75 -5.00 11.40
C THR A 22 5.59 -3.48 11.40
N THR A 23 5.30 -2.89 10.24
CA THR A 23 5.06 -1.44 10.13
C THR A 23 3.84 -1.01 10.92
N ARG A 24 2.74 -1.78 10.85
CA ARG A 24 1.52 -1.54 11.63
C ARG A 24 1.78 -1.60 13.13
N LEU A 25 2.49 -2.62 13.61
CA LEU A 25 2.84 -2.78 15.04
C LEU A 25 3.78 -1.69 15.54
N ALA A 26 4.61 -1.13 14.66
CA ALA A 26 5.46 0.02 14.96
C ALA A 26 4.71 1.37 15.01
N GLY A 27 3.40 1.40 14.69
CA GLY A 27 2.61 2.63 14.64
C GLY A 27 2.97 3.54 13.45
N LEU A 28 3.59 2.98 12.41
CA LEU A 28 4.03 3.69 11.21
C LEU A 28 3.01 3.49 10.08
N ALA A 29 2.88 4.47 9.19
CA ALA A 29 2.17 4.26 7.93
C ALA A 29 3.08 3.60 6.89
N LEU A 30 2.52 2.73 6.05
CA LEU A 30 3.19 2.13 4.89
C LEU A 30 2.52 2.62 3.62
N TRP A 31 3.27 3.34 2.77
CA TRP A 31 2.78 3.89 1.50
C TRP A 31 3.59 3.33 0.31
N PRO A 32 3.20 2.17 -0.24
CA PRO A 32 3.89 1.56 -1.35
C PRO A 32 3.75 2.38 -2.63
N TRP A 33 4.79 2.35 -3.46
CA TRP A 33 4.80 3.00 -4.76
C TRP A 33 4.76 2.01 -5.93
N ALA A 34 4.17 2.50 -7.02
CA ALA A 34 4.00 1.94 -8.37
C ALA A 34 3.33 0.57 -8.58
N PRO A 35 2.34 0.11 -7.79
CA PRO A 35 1.45 -0.93 -8.29
C PRO A 35 0.59 -0.32 -9.41
N ASN A 36 0.73 -0.82 -10.64
CA ASN A 36 0.04 -0.30 -11.82
C ASN A 36 -0.88 -1.34 -12.46
N GLU A 37 -0.71 -2.62 -12.11
CA GLU A 37 -1.56 -3.71 -12.57
C GLU A 37 -2.68 -4.05 -11.56
N PRO A 38 -3.85 -4.55 -12.02
CA PRO A 38 -4.95 -4.88 -11.13
C PRO A 38 -4.56 -5.86 -10.02
N ASP A 39 -3.76 -6.89 -10.32
CA ASP A 39 -3.38 -7.92 -9.35
C ASP A 39 -2.40 -7.40 -8.28
N GLU A 40 -1.52 -6.47 -8.64
CA GLU A 40 -0.63 -5.78 -7.70
C GLU A 40 -1.45 -4.92 -6.72
N ILE A 41 -2.42 -4.17 -7.25
CA ILE A 41 -3.32 -3.35 -6.43
C ILE A 41 -4.15 -4.24 -5.51
N ARG A 42 -4.74 -5.34 -6.01
CA ARG A 42 -5.48 -6.31 -5.20
C ARG A 42 -4.63 -6.87 -4.07
N ARG A 43 -3.39 -7.26 -4.37
CA ARG A 43 -2.43 -7.76 -3.36
C ARG A 43 -2.22 -6.72 -2.26
N MET A 44 -2.00 -5.45 -2.61
CA MET A 44 -1.78 -4.40 -1.59
C MET A 44 -3.02 -4.17 -0.72
N LEU A 45 -4.21 -4.15 -1.31
CA LEU A 45 -5.47 -4.01 -0.57
C LEU A 45 -5.72 -5.20 0.37
N GLN A 46 -5.43 -6.42 -0.08
CA GLN A 46 -5.53 -7.65 0.74
C GLN A 46 -4.57 -7.64 1.94
N LEU A 47 -3.42 -6.97 1.81
CA LEU A 47 -2.47 -6.77 2.91
C LEU A 47 -2.90 -5.66 3.90
N GLY A 48 -4.08 -5.05 3.69
CA GLY A 48 -4.61 -4.00 4.55
C GLY A 48 -3.88 -2.66 4.42
N ILE A 49 -3.21 -2.43 3.29
CA ILE A 49 -2.50 -1.18 3.03
C ILE A 49 -3.52 -0.05 2.78
N PRO A 50 -3.49 1.04 3.56
CA PRO A 50 -4.53 2.07 3.49
C PRO A 50 -4.34 3.10 2.37
N ALA A 51 -3.14 3.17 1.79
CA ALA A 51 -2.82 4.13 0.74
C ALA A 51 -1.75 3.59 -0.22
N LEU A 52 -1.89 3.92 -1.50
CA LEU A 52 -1.05 3.47 -2.60
C LEU A 52 -0.66 4.66 -3.47
N MET A 53 0.58 4.70 -3.94
CA MET A 53 1.02 5.65 -4.97
C MET A 53 1.07 4.93 -6.31
N THR A 54 0.10 5.17 -7.19
CA THR A 54 -0.02 4.52 -8.51
C THR A 54 -0.15 5.57 -9.62
N ASP A 55 0.40 5.26 -10.80
CA ASP A 55 0.19 6.06 -12.01
C ASP A 55 -1.15 5.70 -12.69
N ARG A 56 -1.85 4.68 -12.19
CA ARG A 56 -3.11 4.14 -12.72
C ARG A 56 -4.26 4.28 -11.72
N PRO A 57 -4.67 5.52 -11.36
CA PRO A 57 -5.81 5.74 -10.48
C PRO A 57 -7.12 5.20 -11.07
N ASP A 58 -7.21 5.08 -12.40
CA ASP A 58 -8.33 4.47 -13.11
C ASP A 58 -8.49 2.98 -12.75
N ILE A 59 -7.39 2.22 -12.73
CA ILE A 59 -7.39 0.81 -12.34
C ILE A 59 -7.65 0.66 -10.85
N LEU A 60 -7.03 1.51 -10.02
CA LEU A 60 -7.27 1.48 -8.57
C LEU A 60 -8.76 1.65 -8.26
N ASN A 61 -9.45 2.60 -8.89
CA ASN A 61 -10.88 2.78 -8.70
C ASN A 61 -11.70 1.55 -9.13
N GLN A 62 -11.35 0.92 -10.26
CA GLN A 62 -12.00 -0.33 -10.69
C GLN A 62 -11.87 -1.43 -9.64
N VAL A 63 -10.66 -1.65 -9.13
CA VAL A 63 -10.40 -2.66 -8.10
C VAL A 63 -11.11 -2.32 -6.79
N LEU A 64 -11.14 -1.05 -6.37
CA LEU A 64 -11.86 -0.64 -5.15
C LEU A 64 -13.36 -0.94 -5.23
N HIS A 65 -13.98 -0.81 -6.41
CA HIS A 65 -15.38 -1.20 -6.61
C HIS A 65 -15.61 -2.72 -6.46
N GLU A 66 -14.60 -3.56 -6.73
CA GLU A 66 -14.66 -5.01 -6.49
C GLU A 66 -14.63 -5.33 -4.98
N PHE A 67 -13.87 -4.56 -4.20
CA PHE A 67 -13.63 -4.81 -2.77
C PHE A 67 -14.78 -4.38 -1.84
N LYS A 68 -15.86 -3.80 -2.39
CA LYS A 68 -17.03 -3.31 -1.63
C LYS A 68 -16.64 -2.55 -0.35
N ILE A 69 -15.81 -1.52 -0.51
CA ILE A 69 -15.61 -0.50 0.53
C ILE A 69 -16.72 0.55 0.40
#